data_AF-A0A7L4NPI6-F1
#
_entry.id   AF-A0A7L4NPI6-F1
#
_cell.length_a   1.000
_cell.length_b   1.000
_cell.length_c   1.000
_cell.angle_alpha   90.00
_cell.angle_beta   90.00
_cell.angle_gamma   90.00
#
_symmetry.space_group_name_H-M   'P 1'
#
loop_
_entity.id
_entity.type
_entity.pdbx_description
1 polymer ?
#
loop_
_entity_poly.entity_id
_entity_poly.type
_entity_poly.pdbx_seq_one_letter_code
_entity_poly.pdbx_strand_id
1 'polypeptide(L)' 'LFDKATYDKLCKEVPNYKLITPAVVSERLKIRGSLARAALQELLSKGLIKLVSKHRAQVIYTRNTKGGDAPAAGEDA' A
#
# COMPACT_ATOMS: atom_id res chain seq x y z
N LEU A 1 5.37 16.54 -2.13
CA LEU A 1 6.60 15.73 -2.01
C LEU A 1 6.50 14.94 -0.71
N PHE A 2 6.85 13.65 -0.71
CA PHE A 2 6.95 12.85 0.52
C PHE A 2 8.14 13.33 1.34
N ASP A 3 7.99 13.52 2.64
CA ASP A 3 9.13 13.65 3.54
C ASP A 3 9.68 12.25 3.88
N LYS A 4 10.98 12.18 4.13
CA LYS A 4 11.68 10.91 4.38
C LYS A 4 11.12 10.17 5.60
N ALA A 5 10.76 10.91 6.66
CA ALA A 5 10.25 10.32 7.89
C ALA A 5 8.90 9.62 7.67
N THR A 6 7.97 10.25 6.94
CA THR A 6 6.68 9.63 6.60
C THR A 6 6.83 8.44 5.65
N TYR A 7 7.80 8.48 4.75
CA TYR A 7 8.09 7.35 3.86
C TYR A 7 8.62 6.12 4.63
N ASP A 8 9.54 6.35 5.57
CA ASP A 8 10.09 5.29 6.43
C ASP A 8 8.98 4.69 7.31
N LYS A 9 8.02 5.50 7.79
CA LYS A 9 6.81 5.02 8.51
C LYS A 9 5.88 4.22 7.62
N LEU A 10 5.60 4.69 6.40
CA LEU A 10 4.74 4.00 5.44
C LEU A 10 5.23 2.55 5.20
N CYS A 11 6.51 2.38 4.90
CA CYS A 11 7.09 1.08 4.58
C CYS A 11 7.03 0.09 5.75
N LYS A 12 7.05 0.57 7.00
CA LYS A 12 7.02 -0.26 8.21
C LYS A 12 5.60 -0.53 8.71
N GLU A 13 4.75 0.48 8.74
CA GLU A 13 3.43 0.38 9.38
C GLU A 13 2.35 -0.16 8.44
N VAL A 14 2.34 0.26 7.17
CA VAL A 14 1.25 -0.10 6.25
C VAL A 14 1.13 -1.59 5.99
N PRO A 15 2.23 -2.35 5.78
CA PRO A 15 2.15 -3.79 5.57
C PRO A 15 1.61 -4.57 6.79
N ASN A 16 1.59 -3.97 7.98
CA ASN A 16 1.05 -4.63 9.18
C ASN A 16 -0.47 -4.51 9.30
N TYR A 17 -1.09 -3.56 8.59
CA TYR A 17 -2.54 -3.35 8.67
C TYR A 17 -3.32 -4.48 8.00
N LYS A 18 -4.42 -4.89 8.65
CA LYS A 18 -5.33 -5.90 8.09
C LYS A 18 -6.11 -5.35 6.89
N LEU A 19 -6.57 -4.11 6.98
CA LEU A 19 -7.29 -3.41 5.91
C LEU A 19 -6.46 -2.21 5.46
N ILE A 20 -6.11 -2.18 4.17
CA ILE A 20 -5.29 -1.12 3.58
C ILE A 20 -6.10 -0.46 2.47
N THR A 21 -6.43 0.83 2.64
CA THR A 21 -7.14 1.65 1.64
C THR A 21 -6.55 3.06 1.61
N PRO A 22 -6.69 3.81 0.50
CA PRO A 22 -6.19 5.18 0.42
C PRO A 22 -6.72 6.09 1.54
N ALA A 23 -7.98 5.91 1.95
CA ALA A 23 -8.61 6.68 3.03
C ALA A 23 -7.92 6.42 4.37
N VAL A 24 -7.78 5.15 4.76
CA VAL A 24 -7.13 4.75 6.03
C VAL A 24 -5.68 5.23 6.09
N VAL A 25 -4.94 5.10 4.98
CA VAL A 25 -3.53 5.53 4.94
C VAL A 25 -3.41 7.06 5.04
N SER A 26 -4.28 7.80 4.35
CA SER A 26 -4.29 9.27 4.41
C SER A 26 -4.61 9.79 5.82
N GLU A 27 -5.51 9.11 6.53
CA GLU A 27 -5.89 9.48 7.90
C GLU A 27 -4.77 9.22 8.91
N ARG A 28 -4.10 8.06 8.82
CA ARG A 28 -3.06 7.65 9.77
C ARG A 28 -1.76 8.41 9.58
N LEU A 29 -1.29 8.51 8.33
CA LEU A 29 -0.02 9.17 8.00
C LEU A 29 -0.16 10.69 7.80
N LYS A 30 -1.39 11.23 7.91
CA LYS A 30 -1.69 12.65 7.70
C LYS A 30 -1.18 13.18 6.35
N ILE A 31 -1.32 12.36 5.31
CA ILE A 31 -0.92 12.69 3.94
C ILE A 31 -2.14 12.93 3.04
N ARG A 32 -1.92 13.61 1.91
CA ARG A 32 -2.96 13.80 0.89
C ARG A 32 -3.39 12.46 0.28
N GLY A 33 -4.68 12.31 -0.01
CA GLY A 33 -5.23 11.08 -0.59
C GLY A 33 -4.64 10.69 -1.95
N SER A 34 -4.28 11.67 -2.78
CA SER A 34 -3.57 11.40 -4.05
C SER A 34 -2.21 10.75 -3.82
N LEU A 35 -1.49 11.21 -2.79
CA LEU A 35 -0.19 10.69 -2.40
C LEU A 35 -0.31 9.27 -1.81
N ALA A 36 -1.34 9.03 -1.00
CA ALA A 36 -1.64 7.69 -0.49
C ALA A 36 -1.92 6.68 -1.61
N ARG A 37 -2.65 7.07 -2.67
CA ARG A 37 -2.88 6.18 -3.83
C ARG A 37 -1.58 5.80 -4.53
N ALA A 38 -0.72 6.78 -4.80
CA ALA A 38 0.58 6.53 -5.43
C ALA A 38 1.48 5.64 -4.54
N ALA A 39 1.52 5.92 -3.24
CA ALA A 39 2.29 5.13 -2.28
C ALA A 39 1.84 3.67 -2.20
N LEU A 40 0.52 3.42 -2.25
CA LEU A 40 -0.02 2.06 -2.25
C LEU A 40 0.31 1.30 -3.53
N GLN A 41 0.38 1.97 -4.68
CA GLN A 41 0.87 1.35 -5.92
C GLN A 41 2.34 0.96 -5.80
N GLU A 42 3.18 1.80 -5.20
CA GLU A 42 4.59 1.49 -4.98
C GLU A 42 4.78 0.29 -4.03
N LEU A 43 4.00 0.23 -2.94
CA LEU A 43 4.02 -0.91 -2.01
C LEU A 43 3.55 -2.21 -2.67
N LEU A 44 2.59 -2.12 -3.59
CA LEU A 44 2.14 -3.26 -4.41
C LEU A 44 3.27 -3.74 -5.33
N SER A 45 3.93 -2.83 -6.04
CA SER A 45 5.06 -3.16 -6.93
C SER A 45 6.24 -3.79 -6.17
N LYS A 46 6.42 -3.43 -4.90
CA LYS A 46 7.41 -4.05 -4.00
C LYS A 46 6.98 -5.38 -3.41
N GLY A 47 5.74 -5.82 -3.63
CA GLY A 47 5.20 -7.07 -3.08
C GLY A 47 4.94 -7.05 -1.57
N LEU A 48 4.94 -5.87 -0.93
CA LEU A 48 4.69 -5.75 0.51
C LEU A 48 3.20 -5.87 0.87
N ILE A 49 2.33 -5.57 -0.09
CA ILE A 49 0.87 -5.65 0.05
C ILE A 49 0.27 -6.38 -1.15
N LYS A 50 -0.93 -6.93 -0.99
CA LYS A 50 -1.67 -7.61 -2.04
C LYS A 50 -2.94 -6.84 -2.39
N LEU A 51 -3.24 -6.72 -3.68
CA LEU A 51 -4.51 -6.19 -4.15
C LEU A 51 -5.64 -7.20 -3.87
N VAL A 52 -6.74 -6.73 -3.29
CA VAL A 52 -7.95 -7.54 -3.06
C VAL A 52 -9.03 -7.20 -4.07
N SER A 53 -9.31 -5.91 -4.26
CA SER A 53 -10.31 -5.44 -5.21
C SER A 53 -9.98 -4.02 -5.68
N LYS A 54 -10.22 -3.78 -6.97
CA LYS A 54 -9.99 -2.50 -7.63
C LYS A 54 -11.28 -2.04 -8.29
N HIS A 55 -11.87 -0.97 -7.77
CA HIS A 55 -13.00 -0.25 -8.36
C HIS A 55 -12.63 1.23 -8.55
N ARG A 56 -13.31 1.95 -9.45
CA ARG A 56 -12.99 3.37 -9.73
C ARG A 56 -13.06 4.25 -8.48
N ALA A 57 -13.99 3.95 -7.58
CA ALA A 57 -14.24 4.74 -6.38
C ALA A 57 -13.42 4.26 -5.17
N GLN A 58 -12.97 3.01 -5.17
CA GLN A 58 -12.31 2.40 -4.01
C GLN A 58 -11.34 1.31 -4.45
N VAL A 59 -10.14 1.36 -3.87
CA VAL A 59 -9.12 0.34 -4.04
C VAL A 59 -8.80 -0.25 -2.67
N ILE A 60 -8.85 -1.58 -2.58
CA ILE A 60 -8.69 -2.32 -1.32
C ILE A 60 -7.49 -3.24 -1.45
N TYR A 61 -6.59 -3.10 -0.48
CA TYR A 61 -5.40 -3.93 -0.31
C TYR A 61 -5.44 -4.64 1.03
N THR A 62 -4.65 -5.70 1.14
CA THR A 62 -4.39 -6.43 2.38
C THR A 62 -2.89 -6.62 2.56
N ARG A 63 -2.45 -6.85 3.80
CA ARG A 63 -1.09 -7.31 4.08
C ARG A 63 -0.74 -8.56 3.28
N ASN A 64 0.50 -8.68 2.84
CA ASN A 64 0.98 -9.91 2.24
C ASN A 64 1.24 -10.96 3.34
N THR A 65 0.58 -12.11 3.27
CA THR A 65 0.70 -13.19 4.27
C THR A 65 1.74 -14.24 3.91
N LYS A 66 2.28 -14.19 2.70
CA LYS A 66 3.44 -15.00 2.30
C LYS A 66 4.67 -14.24 2.78
N GLY A 67 5.30 -14.73 3.86
CA GLY A 67 6.38 -14.03 4.53
C GLY A 67 7.54 -13.73 3.60
N GLY A 68 8.01 -12.47 3.64
CA GLY A 68 9.40 -12.04 3.42
C GLY A 68 10.07 -12.22 2.06
N ASP A 69 9.91 -13.36 1.39
CA ASP A 69 10.76 -13.76 0.27
C ASP A 69 9.92 -14.39 -0.85
N ALA A 70 9.55 -13.57 -1.83
CA ALA A 70 9.38 -13.98 -3.23
C ALA A 70 9.10 -12.74 -4.11
N PRO A 71 10.02 -12.35 -5.01
CA PRO A 71 9.68 -11.45 -6.10
C PRO A 71 8.94 -12.29 -7.15
N ALA A 72 7.61 -12.38 -7.03
CA ALA A 72 6.80 -12.99 -8.07
C ALA A 72 6.34 -11.88 -9.02
N ALA A 73 7.08 -11.74 -10.12
CA ALA A 73 6.52 -11.30 -11.39
C ALA A 73 5.23 -12.09 -11.65
N GLY A 74 4.18 -11.38 -12.09
CA GLY A 74 2.84 -11.95 -12.26
C GLY A 74 1.87 -10.88 -12.73
N GLU A 75 1.99 -10.57 -14.01
CA GLU A 75 1.02 -10.01 -14.93
C GLU A 75 -0.43 -10.44 -14.64
N ASP A 76 -1.37 -9.50 -14.65
CA ASP A 76 -2.79 -9.78 -14.91
C ASP A 76 -3.46 -8.51 -15.47
N ALA A 77 -4.23 -8.73 -16.54
CA ALA A 77 -4.77 -7.81 -17.55
C ALA A 77 -5.68 -6.67 -17.06
#